data_AF-A0A950RGT5-F1
#
_entry.id   AF-A0A950RGT5-F1
#
_cell.length_a   1.000
_cell.length_b   1.000
_cell.length_c   1.000
_cell.angle_alpha   90.00
_cell.angle_beta   90.00
_cell.angle_gamma   90.00
#
_symmetry.space_group_name_H-M   'P 1'
#
loop_
_entity.id
_entity.type
_entity.pdbx_description
1 polymer ?
#
loop_
_entity_poly.entity_id
_entity_poly.type
_entity_poly.pdbx_seq_one_letter_code
_entity_poly.pdbx_strand_id
1 'polypeptide(L)'
;MPTEVAVTALLEPGRNRDAEAAARPARLGAAGPRVAVLISCLNEEASVPRVIAAFRASLPDAAIYVYDNNARDRTAEVARAAGARVRVQGKGHVLRRMFADVEADVFVLVDGDDTYDAAAAPA
;
A
#
# COMPACT_ATOMS: atom_id res chain seq x y z
N MET A 1 -16.18 5.14 -21.27
CA MET A 1 -16.50 4.13 -20.25
C MET A 1 -15.73 4.55 -19.00
N PRO A 2 -16.36 5.07 -17.94
CA PRO A 2 -15.60 5.40 -16.73
C PRO A 2 -15.21 4.07 -16.06
N THR A 3 -13.92 3.81 -15.99
CA THR A 3 -13.35 2.66 -15.28
C THR A 3 -13.46 2.93 -13.78
N GLU A 4 -14.22 2.08 -13.10
CA GLU A 4 -14.32 2.01 -11.63
C GLU A 4 -12.91 1.89 -11.03
N VAL A 5 -12.47 2.93 -10.31
CA VAL A 5 -11.32 2.84 -9.41
C VAL A 5 -11.81 2.08 -8.18
N ALA A 6 -11.40 0.82 -8.04
CA ALA A 6 -11.72 0.02 -6.86
C ALA A 6 -10.92 0.51 -5.65
N VAL A 7 -11.40 1.59 -5.01
CA VAL A 7 -11.04 1.92 -3.63
C VAL A 7 -11.84 0.98 -2.73
N THR A 8 -11.28 -0.18 -2.37
CA THR A 8 -11.89 -1.07 -1.38
C THR A 8 -11.18 -0.94 -0.04
N ALA A 9 -11.63 0.02 0.77
CA ALA A 9 -11.48 -0.02 2.22
C ALA A 9 -12.82 -0.47 2.81
N LEU A 10 -13.01 -1.76 3.03
CA LEU A 10 -14.14 -2.32 3.81
C LEU A 10 -13.68 -3.60 4.51
N LEU A 11 -13.23 -3.46 5.76
CA LEU A 11 -13.34 -4.53 6.75
C LEU A 11 -14.70 -4.35 7.44
N GLU A 12 -15.71 -5.14 7.07
CA GLU A 12 -16.98 -5.20 7.82
C GLU A 12 -17.18 -6.61 8.39
N PRO A 13 -16.93 -6.85 9.68
CA PRO A 13 -17.51 -7.98 10.37
C PRO A 13 -18.89 -7.54 10.90
N GLY A 14 -19.95 -8.00 10.22
CA GLY A 14 -21.26 -8.36 10.78
C GLY A 14 -21.94 -7.39 11.77
N ARG A 15 -23.01 -6.74 11.29
CA ARG A 15 -24.18 -6.23 12.04
C ARG A 15 -24.10 -6.26 13.58
N ASN A 16 -24.02 -5.10 14.22
CA ASN A 16 -24.82 -4.85 15.41
C ASN A 16 -25.34 -3.40 15.44
N ARG A 17 -26.64 -3.27 15.68
CA ARG A 17 -27.40 -2.01 15.58
C ARG A 17 -27.28 -1.26 16.91
N ASP A 18 -26.17 -0.58 17.18
CA ASP A 18 -26.03 0.35 18.34
C ASP A 18 -24.93 1.43 18.16
N ALA A 19 -24.40 1.65 16.95
CA ALA A 19 -23.24 2.54 16.74
C ALA A 19 -23.59 3.93 16.16
N GLU A 20 -24.67 4.56 16.64
CA GLU A 20 -24.90 6.00 16.42
C GLU A 20 -24.03 6.84 17.37
N ALA A 21 -22.72 6.62 17.28
CA ALA A 21 -21.69 7.51 17.77
C ALA A 21 -20.77 7.75 16.58
N ALA A 22 -21.29 8.55 15.64
CA ALA A 22 -20.65 8.92 14.40
C ALA A 22 -19.16 9.21 14.61
N ALA A 23 -18.34 8.43 13.91
CA ALA A 23 -16.94 8.69 13.66
C ALA A 23 -16.79 10.14 13.19
N ARG A 24 -16.50 11.06 14.12
CA ARG A 24 -15.96 12.37 13.73
C ARG A 24 -14.61 12.04 13.09
N PRO A 25 -14.33 12.51 11.87
CA PRO A 25 -12.97 12.41 11.34
C PRO A 25 -12.06 13.05 12.39
N ALA A 26 -11.09 12.27 12.88
CA ALA A 26 -10.03 12.82 13.69
C ALA A 26 -9.49 14.04 12.93
N ARG A 27 -9.47 15.22 13.57
CA ARG A 27 -8.90 16.41 12.93
C ARG A 27 -7.48 16.05 12.55
N LEU A 28 -7.23 15.88 11.26
CA LEU A 28 -5.88 15.80 10.71
C LEU A 28 -5.13 17.03 11.20
N GLY A 29 -3.94 16.81 11.75
CA GLY A 29 -3.08 17.90 12.20
C GLY A 29 -2.73 18.84 11.03
N ALA A 30 -2.03 19.93 11.33
CA ALA A 30 -1.63 20.92 10.32
C ALA A 30 -0.71 20.35 9.20
N ALA A 31 -0.16 19.15 9.38
CA ALA A 31 0.48 18.35 8.34
C ALA A 31 -0.54 17.31 7.85
N GLY A 32 -0.74 17.20 6.54
CA GLY A 32 -1.73 16.30 5.92
C GLY A 32 -1.58 14.81 6.31
N PRO A 33 -2.46 13.93 5.79
CA PRO A 33 -2.48 12.52 6.17
C PRO A 33 -1.14 11.84 5.85
N ARG A 34 -0.60 11.07 6.79
CA ARG A 34 0.55 10.19 6.52
C ARG A 34 0.08 9.02 5.67
N VAL A 35 0.58 8.93 4.44
CA VAL A 35 0.23 7.87 3.50
C VAL A 35 1.32 6.81 3.46
N ALA A 36 0.94 5.53 3.47
CA ALA A 36 1.84 4.41 3.20
C ALA A 36 1.36 3.58 2.01
N VAL A 37 2.26 3.34 1.05
CA VAL A 37 2.03 2.44 -0.08
C VAL A 37 2.66 1.09 0.26
N LEU A 38 1.86 0.03 0.23
CA LEU A 38 2.27 -1.34 0.50
C LEU A 38 2.18 -2.13 -0.81
N ILE A 39 3.34 -2.51 -1.34
CA ILE A 39 3.47 -3.23 -2.61
C ILE A 39 3.75 -4.70 -2.30
N SER A 40 2.89 -5.61 -2.73
CA SER A 40 3.13 -7.06 -2.64
C SER A 40 3.87 -7.53 -3.89
N CYS A 41 4.93 -8.34 -3.73
CA CYS A 41 5.70 -8.84 -4.87
C CYS A 41 6.03 -10.35 -4.79
N LEU A 42 5.91 -11.05 -5.94
CA LEU A 42 6.41 -12.42 -6.13
C LEU A 42 7.09 -12.58 -7.51
N ASN A 43 8.42 -12.43 -7.54
CA ASN A 43 9.25 -12.48 -8.75
C ASN A 43 8.94 -11.38 -9.78
N GLU A 44 9.05 -10.14 -9.33
CA GLU A 44 8.66 -8.94 -10.06
C GLU A 44 9.86 -7.99 -10.27
N GLU A 45 11.09 -8.54 -10.40
CA GLU A 45 12.30 -7.71 -10.52
C GLU A 45 12.26 -6.72 -11.70
N ALA A 46 11.49 -7.01 -12.74
CA ALA A 46 11.35 -6.16 -13.92
C ALA A 46 10.34 -5.03 -13.75
N SER A 47 9.31 -5.19 -12.92
CA SER A 47 8.16 -4.27 -12.80
C SER A 47 8.23 -3.41 -11.54
N VAL A 48 8.67 -3.98 -10.41
CA VAL A 48 8.63 -3.28 -9.12
C VAL A 48 9.35 -1.91 -9.13
N PRO A 49 10.46 -1.67 -9.86
CA PRO A 49 11.07 -0.34 -9.90
C PRO A 49 10.18 0.71 -10.57
N ARG A 50 9.39 0.32 -11.58
CA ARG A 50 8.44 1.22 -12.26
C ARG A 50 7.27 1.57 -11.35
N VAL A 51 6.71 0.58 -10.66
CA VAL A 51 5.64 0.78 -9.68
C VAL A 51 6.08 1.76 -8.59
N ILE A 52 7.27 1.57 -8.02
CA ILE A 52 7.83 2.48 -7.01
C ILE A 52 7.99 3.90 -7.58
N ALA A 53 8.52 4.04 -8.80
CA ALA A 53 8.69 5.35 -9.43
C ALA A 53 7.35 6.06 -9.68
N ALA A 54 6.33 5.33 -10.13
CA ALA A 54 4.99 5.86 -10.37
C ALA A 54 4.35 6.35 -9.07
N PHE A 55 4.43 5.57 -7.98
CA PHE A 55 3.91 5.99 -6.69
C PHE A 55 4.67 7.16 -6.05
N ARG A 56 5.98 7.27 -6.27
CA ARG A 56 6.73 8.47 -5.85
C ARG A 56 6.32 9.72 -6.61
N ALA A 57 5.96 9.59 -7.89
CA ALA A 57 5.47 10.71 -8.68
C ALA A 57 4.06 11.14 -8.25
N SER A 58 3.18 10.17 -7.97
CA SER A 58 1.79 10.45 -7.57
C SER A 58 1.65 10.87 -6.11
N LEU A 59 2.44 10.25 -5.21
CA LEU A 59 2.39 10.43 -3.76
C LEU A 59 3.82 10.67 -3.22
N PRO A 60 4.39 11.86 -3.44
CA PRO A 60 5.79 12.15 -3.13
C PRO A 60 6.14 12.04 -1.65
N ASP A 61 5.16 12.29 -0.77
CA ASP A 61 5.33 12.23 0.68
C ASP A 61 5.02 10.85 1.28
N ALA A 62 4.57 9.88 0.46
CA ALA A 62 4.18 8.57 0.96
C ALA A 62 5.39 7.68 1.29
N ALA A 63 5.28 6.94 2.39
CA ALA A 63 6.24 5.88 2.71
C ALA A 63 5.94 4.63 1.87
N ILE A 64 6.91 4.18 1.06
CA ILE A 64 6.73 3.00 0.20
C ILE A 64 7.40 1.78 0.84
N TYR A 65 6.61 0.73 1.01
CA TYR A 65 7.02 -0.58 1.50
C TYR A 65 6.81 -1.63 0.43
N VAL A 66 7.80 -2.50 0.24
CA VAL A 66 7.68 -3.67 -0.62
C VAL A 66 7.75 -4.92 0.25
N TYR A 67 6.74 -5.78 0.12
CA TYR A 67 6.63 -7.05 0.79
C TYR A 67 6.98 -8.15 -0.20
N ASP A 68 8.22 -8.63 -0.09
CA ASP A 68 8.74 -9.75 -0.87
C ASP A 68 8.17 -11.08 -0.34
N ASN A 69 7.37 -11.75 -1.17
CA ASN A 69 6.65 -12.98 -0.83
C ASN A 69 7.45 -14.24 -1.21
N ASN A 70 8.72 -14.32 -0.80
CA ASN A 70 9.66 -15.39 -1.17
C ASN A 70 9.96 -15.41 -2.67
N ALA A 71 10.22 -14.24 -3.25
CA ALA A 71 10.79 -14.16 -4.57
C ALA A 71 12.13 -14.92 -4.63
N ARG A 72 12.38 -15.52 -5.79
CA ARG A 72 13.58 -16.27 -6.14
C ARG A 72 14.48 -15.51 -7.12
N ASP A 73 14.06 -14.30 -7.48
CA ASP A 73 14.78 -13.38 -8.34
C ASP A 73 15.34 -12.20 -7.52
N ARG A 74 15.72 -11.10 -8.18
CA ARG A 74 16.29 -9.92 -7.51
C ARG A 74 15.24 -8.89 -7.08
N THR A 75 13.94 -9.25 -6.98
CA THR A 75 12.85 -8.33 -6.58
C THR A 75 13.21 -7.47 -5.39
N ALA A 76 13.70 -8.10 -4.30
CA ALA A 76 14.06 -7.40 -3.08
C ALA A 76 15.27 -6.47 -3.25
N GLU A 77 16.22 -6.80 -4.12
CA GLU A 77 17.40 -5.99 -4.41
C GLU A 77 17.00 -4.73 -5.18
N VAL A 78 16.28 -4.92 -6.30
CA VAL A 78 15.88 -3.80 -7.17
C VAL A 78 14.88 -2.86 -6.48
N ALA A 79 14.00 -3.38 -5.61
CA ALA A 79 13.09 -2.58 -4.81
C ALA A 79 13.84 -1.68 -3.79
N ARG A 80 14.90 -2.19 -3.15
CA ARG A 80 15.75 -1.37 -2.26
C ARG A 80 16.50 -0.31 -3.06
N ALA A 81 17.02 -0.66 -4.23
CA ALA A 81 17.71 0.28 -5.12
C ALA A 81 16.78 1.41 -5.61
N ALA A 82 15.50 1.11 -5.84
CA ALA A 82 14.47 2.11 -6.14
C ALA A 82 14.01 2.93 -4.91
N GLY A 83 14.55 2.64 -3.73
CA GLY A 83 14.34 3.39 -2.51
C GLY A 83 13.07 3.01 -1.72
N ALA A 84 12.55 1.80 -1.92
CA ALA A 84 11.49 1.25 -1.08
C ALA A 84 12.05 0.57 0.18
N ARG A 85 11.24 0.53 1.24
CA ARG A 85 11.52 -0.25 2.45
C ARG A 85 11.09 -1.69 2.22
N VAL A 86 12.05 -2.60 2.04
CA VAL A 86 11.74 -4.01 1.74
C VAL A 86 11.61 -4.85 3.00
N ARG A 87 10.54 -5.64 3.07
CA ARG A 87 10.27 -6.66 4.09
C ARG A 87 10.12 -8.02 3.40
N VAL A 88 10.84 -9.03 3.88
CA VAL A 88 10.70 -10.41 3.38
C VAL A 88 9.71 -11.14 4.26
N GLN A 89 8.67 -11.74 3.67
CA GLN A 89 7.64 -12.48 4.39
C GLN A 89 7.68 -13.97 4.03
N GLY A 90 7.58 -14.83 5.05
CA GLY A 90 7.31 -16.26 4.86
C GLY A 90 5.83 -16.53 4.53
N LYS A 91 5.46 -17.80 4.34
CA LYS A 91 4.05 -18.19 4.10
C LYS A 91 3.17 -17.85 5.32
N GLY A 92 2.20 -16.95 5.14
CA GLY A 92 1.05 -16.77 6.03
C GLY A 92 0.93 -15.39 6.67
N HIS A 93 -0.22 -14.74 6.43
CA HIS A 93 -0.73 -13.51 7.06
C HIS A 93 0.02 -12.20 6.78
N VAL A 94 0.18 -11.91 5.48
CA VAL A 94 0.75 -10.68 4.93
C VAL A 94 0.00 -9.44 5.44
N LEU A 95 -1.33 -9.38 5.32
CA LEU A 95 -2.12 -8.18 5.71
C LEU A 95 -1.99 -7.80 7.19
N ARG A 96 -2.10 -8.76 8.13
CA ARG A 96 -2.08 -8.45 9.57
C ARG A 96 -0.73 -7.89 10.04
N ARG A 97 0.37 -8.32 9.43
CA ARG A 97 1.72 -7.81 9.75
C ARG A 97 2.01 -6.48 9.05
N MET A 98 1.51 -6.30 7.83
CA MET A 98 1.66 -5.05 7.07
C MET A 98 1.12 -3.83 7.82
N PHE A 99 0.00 -3.97 8.53
CA PHE A 99 -0.59 -2.89 9.34
C PHE A 99 0.02 -2.75 10.75
N ALA A 100 0.64 -3.79 11.29
CA ALA A 100 1.23 -3.75 12.64
C ALA A 100 2.57 -2.98 12.67
N ASP A 101 3.32 -3.04 11.56
CA ASP A 101 4.67 -2.48 11.49
C ASP A 101 4.73 -1.07 10.86
N VAL A 102 3.59 -0.56 10.38
CA VAL A 102 3.50 0.70 9.64
C VAL A 102 2.45 1.61 10.26
N GLU A 103 2.89 2.73 10.81
CA GLU A 103 1.99 3.81 11.23
C GLU A 103 1.68 4.71 10.03
N ALA A 104 0.43 4.69 9.58
CA ALA A 104 -0.08 5.60 8.56
C ALA A 104 -1.55 5.94 8.86
N ASP A 105 -1.97 7.10 8.39
CA ASP A 105 -3.36 7.54 8.47
C ASP A 105 -4.16 6.98 7.27
N VAL A 106 -3.47 6.71 6.15
CA VAL A 106 -4.01 6.12 4.93
C VAL A 106 -3.05 5.05 4.39
N PHE A 107 -3.59 3.92 3.95
CA PHE A 107 -2.84 2.84 3.32
C PHE A 107 -3.31 2.61 1.88
N VAL A 108 -2.36 2.48 0.97
CA VAL A 108 -2.59 2.11 -0.44
C VAL A 108 -1.95 0.74 -0.65
N LEU A 109 -2.74 -0.26 -1.03
CA LEU A 109 -2.25 -1.61 -1.29
C LEU A 109 -2.26 -1.87 -2.79
N VAL A 110 -1.13 -2.33 -3.32
CA VAL A 110 -0.97 -2.63 -4.75
C VAL A 110 -0.12 -3.86 -4.99
N ASP A 111 -0.30 -4.48 -6.14
CA ASP A 111 0.58 -5.52 -6.65
C ASP A 111 1.76 -4.88 -7.40
N GLY A 112 2.96 -5.46 -7.29
CA GLY A 112 4.17 -4.94 -7.93
C GLY A 112 4.34 -5.36 -9.39
N ASP A 113 3.31 -5.96 -10.00
CA ASP A 113 3.30 -6.45 -11.38
C ASP A 113 2.94 -5.38 -12.44
N ASP A 114 2.75 -4.12 -12.02
CA ASP A 114 2.41 -2.98 -12.89
C ASP A 114 0.96 -3.00 -13.42
N THR A 115 0.07 -3.79 -12.80
CA THR A 115 -1.35 -3.88 -13.21
C THR A 115 -2.15 -2.60 -12.91
N TYR A 116 -1.81 -1.87 -11.85
CA TYR A 116 -2.56 -0.71 -11.38
C TYR A 116 -1.85 0.61 -11.67
N ASP A 117 -2.59 1.58 -12.20
CA ASP A 117 -2.08 2.93 -12.44
C ASP A 117 -2.00 3.73 -11.13
N ALA A 118 -0.78 4.17 -10.77
CA ALA A 118 -0.55 4.99 -9.59
C ALA A 118 -1.31 6.33 -9.63
N ALA A 119 -1.62 6.86 -10.83
CA ALA A 119 -2.40 8.09 -10.98
C ALA A 119 -3.85 7.95 -10.46
N ALA A 120 -4.33 6.72 -10.25
CA ALA A 120 -5.60 6.48 -9.58
C ALA A 120 -5.57 6.84 -8.08
N ALA A 121 -4.37 7.04 -7.51
CA ALA A 121 -4.16 7.50 -6.14
C ALA A 121 -3.40 8.85 -6.14
N PRO A 122 -4.10 9.97 -6.38
CA PRO A 122 -3.50 11.30 -6.36
C PRO A 122 -3.24 11.81 -4.93
N ALA A 123 -2.32 12.77 -4.81
CA ALA A 123 -2.00 13.49 -3.56
C ALA A 123 -3.15 14.38 -3.06
#